data_AF-I3D2P7-F1
#
_entry.id   AF-I3D2P7-F1
#
_cell.length_a   1.000
_cell.length_b   1.000
_cell.length_c   1.000
_cell.angle_alpha   90.00
_cell.angle_beta   90.00
_cell.angle_gamma   90.00
#
_symmetry.space_group_name_H-M   'P 1'
#
loop_
_entity.id
_entity.type
_entity.pdbx_description
1 polymer ?
#
loop_
_entity_poly.entity_id
_entity_poly.type
_entity_poly.pdbx_seq_one_letter_code
_entity_poly.pdbx_strand_id
1 'polypeptide(L)'
;MDIIPINYQLSFEPDLKKFTFTGSETISIDCKKPTKVITMHCAELKILSCQVKSGNEIIQSSPKTVEKDEQLQITLEKKSKGFLP
;
A
#
# COMPACT_ATOMS: atom_id res chain seq x y z
N MET A 1 -17.65 3.33 0.59
CA MET A 1 -16.19 3.09 0.60
C MET A 1 -15.80 2.66 -0.80
N ASP A 2 -14.84 3.35 -1.41
CA ASP A 2 -14.52 3.16 -2.84
C ASP A 2 -13.33 2.23 -3.08
N ILE A 3 -12.59 1.88 -2.01
CA ILE A 3 -11.48 0.92 -1.99
C ILE A 3 -11.81 -0.09 -0.90
N ILE A 4 -11.85 -1.37 -1.25
CA ILE A 4 -12.18 -2.46 -0.32
C ILE A 4 -11.02 -3.45 -0.27
N PRO A 5 -10.36 -3.66 0.88
CA PRO A 5 -9.34 -4.69 1.00
C PRO A 5 -9.97 -6.08 0.95
N ILE A 6 -9.33 -6.99 0.23
CA ILE A 6 -9.79 -8.36 -0.01
C ILE A 6 -8.90 -9.37 0.71
N ASN A 7 -7.58 -9.18 0.67
CA ASN A 7 -6.63 -10.09 1.28
C ASN A 7 -5.37 -9.34 1.73
N TYR A 8 -4.74 -9.85 2.80
CA TYR A 8 -3.45 -9.39 3.29
C TYR A 8 -2.47 -10.56 3.32
N GLN A 9 -1.27 -10.34 2.81
CA GLN A 9 -0.12 -11.19 3.05
C GLN A 9 0.93 -10.35 3.76
N LEU A 10 1.32 -10.79 4.95
CA LEU A 10 2.21 -10.06 5.84
C LEU A 10 3.36 -10.97 6.24
N SER A 11 4.58 -10.45 6.14
CA SER A 11 5.78 -11.11 6.65
C SER A 11 6.59 -10.09 7.44
N PHE A 12 6.98 -10.45 8.65
CA PHE A 12 7.78 -9.61 9.54
C PHE A 12 9.01 -10.38 10.01
N GLU A 13 10.14 -9.70 10.03
CA GLU A 13 11.43 -10.19 10.49
C GLU A 13 11.94 -9.26 11.60
N PRO A 14 11.79 -9.66 12.88
CA PRO A 14 12.25 -8.85 14.00
C PRO A 14 13.76 -8.98 14.21
N ASP A 15 14.44 -7.85 14.41
CA ASP A 15 15.80 -7.75 14.94
C ASP A 15 15.73 -7.42 16.45
N LEU A 16 15.82 -8.46 17.28
CA LEU A 16 15.72 -8.33 18.74
C LEU A 16 16.96 -7.65 19.38
N LYS A 17 18.07 -7.50 18.64
CA LYS A 17 19.24 -6.77 19.15
C LYS A 17 19.06 -5.27 18.99
N LYS A 18 18.45 -4.85 17.87
CA LYS A 18 18.19 -3.44 17.56
C LYS A 18 16.81 -2.96 17.99
N PHE A 19 15.93 -3.87 18.41
CA PHE A 19 14.51 -3.59 18.68
C PHE A 19 13.80 -2.95 17.46
N THR A 20 14.11 -3.45 16.27
CA THR A 20 13.51 -3.03 15.00
C THR A 20 12.92 -4.23 14.29
N PHE A 21 12.13 -4.01 13.23
CA PHE A 21 11.73 -5.08 12.33
C PHE A 21 11.82 -4.61 10.87
N THR A 22 11.99 -5.57 9.97
CA THR A 22 11.75 -5.40 8.54
C THR A 22 10.59 -6.29 8.13
N GLY A 23 9.97 -6.01 7.00
CA GLY A 23 8.86 -6.83 6.54
C GLY A 23 8.37 -6.47 5.16
N SER A 24 7.43 -7.27 4.68
CA SER A 24 6.71 -7.03 3.45
C SER A 24 5.20 -7.21 3.68
N GLU A 25 4.43 -6.38 2.99
CA GLU A 25 2.99 -6.43 2.97
C GLU A 25 2.52 -6.46 1.51
N THR A 26 1.56 -7.32 1.21
CA THR A 26 0.81 -7.30 -0.05
C THR A 26 -0.67 -7.24 0.28
N ILE A 27 -1.34 -6.20 -0.20
CA ILE A 27 -2.75 -5.96 0.02
C ILE A 27 -3.47 -6.08 -1.32
N SER A 28 -4.29 -7.12 -1.46
CA SER A 28 -5.18 -7.22 -2.61
C SER A 28 -6.42 -6.38 -2.34
N ILE A 29 -6.77 -5.46 -3.24
CA ILE A 29 -7.87 -4.50 -3.06
C ILE A 29 -8.82 -4.51 -4.25
N ASP A 30 -10.09 -4.17 -4.02
CA ASP A 30 -11.08 -3.92 -5.06
C ASP A 30 -11.50 -2.44 -5.06
N CYS A 31 -11.15 -1.76 -6.15
CA CYS A 31 -11.49 -0.36 -6.38
C CYS A 31 -12.87 -0.27 -7.06
N LYS A 32 -13.92 0.04 -6.28
CA LYS A 32 -15.31 0.14 -6.76
C LYS A 32 -15.51 1.30 -7.74
N LYS A 33 -14.68 2.34 -7.65
CA LYS A 33 -14.66 3.49 -8.57
C LYS A 33 -13.26 3.73 -9.13
N PRO A 34 -13.12 4.36 -10.31
CA PRO A 34 -11.84 4.78 -10.84
C PRO A 34 -11.12 5.74 -9.88
N THR A 35 -9.99 5.31 -9.34
CA THR A 35 -9.27 6.01 -8.28
C THR A 35 -7.84 6.33 -8.70
N LYS A 36 -7.34 7.51 -8.30
CA LYS A 36 -5.96 7.95 -8.54
C LYS A 36 -5.10 7.92 -7.28
N VAL A 37 -5.72 7.88 -6.10
CA VAL A 37 -5.00 7.88 -4.81
C VAL A 37 -5.57 6.76 -3.94
N ILE A 38 -4.70 5.86 -3.50
CA ILE A 38 -5.03 4.84 -2.50
C ILE A 38 -4.52 5.36 -1.16
N THR A 39 -5.39 5.46 -0.17
CA THR A 39 -5.04 5.90 1.18
C THR A 39 -5.27 4.76 2.16
N MET A 40 -4.30 4.50 3.03
CA MET A 40 -4.37 3.51 4.10
C MET A 40 -3.71 4.03 5.38
N HIS A 41 -4.01 3.40 6.51
CA HIS A 41 -3.36 3.72 7.78
C HIS A 41 -1.89 3.30 7.74
N CYS A 42 -1.03 4.17 8.26
CA CYS A 42 0.41 3.94 8.36
C CYS A 42 0.98 4.90 9.43
N ALA A 43 1.37 4.34 10.57
CA ALA A 43 2.00 5.07 11.66
C ALA A 43 3.39 4.48 11.93
N GLU A 44 4.39 5.33 12.11
CA GLU A 44 5.76 4.94 12.54
C GLU A 44 6.49 3.94 11.62
N LEU A 45 6.07 3.81 10.36
CA LEU A 45 6.70 2.94 9.37
C LEU A 45 7.53 3.75 8.36
N LYS A 46 8.73 3.26 8.07
CA LYS A 46 9.54 3.73 6.94
C LYS A 46 9.28 2.85 5.73
N ILE A 47 8.63 3.40 4.70
CA ILE A 47 8.37 2.70 3.45
C ILE A 47 9.65 2.66 2.61
N LEU A 48 10.20 1.46 2.38
CA LEU A 48 11.43 1.27 1.60
C LEU A 48 11.14 1.14 0.09
N SER A 49 10.03 0.51 -0.26
CA SER A 49 9.55 0.36 -1.63
C SER A 49 8.04 0.18 -1.63
N CYS A 50 7.40 0.51 -2.76
CA CYS A 50 5.97 0.32 -2.97
C CYS A 50 5.75 0.04 -4.46
N GLN A 51 4.89 -0.92 -4.77
CA GLN A 51 4.49 -1.26 -6.13
C GLN A 51 3.00 -1.53 -6.16
N VAL A 52 2.32 -1.03 -7.19
CA VAL A 52 0.91 -1.31 -7.44
C VAL A 52 0.79 -2.10 -8.74
N LYS A 53 -0.02 -3.15 -8.73
CA LYS A 53 -0.30 -3.98 -9.90
C LYS A 53 -1.79 -3.99 -10.21
N SER A 54 -2.11 -4.05 -11.50
CA SER A 54 -3.46 -4.32 -12.00
C SER A 54 -3.39 -5.52 -12.93
N GLY A 55 -3.81 -6.69 -12.45
CA GLY A 55 -3.50 -7.95 -13.13
C GLY A 55 -1.99 -8.15 -13.27
N ASN A 56 -1.51 -8.24 -14.50
CA ASN A 56 -0.08 -8.43 -14.79
C ASN A 56 0.68 -7.12 -15.05
N GLU A 57 -0.01 -5.98 -15.05
CA GLU A 57 0.61 -4.68 -15.34
C GLU A 57 1.04 -3.98 -14.05
N ILE A 58 2.27 -3.47 -14.04
CA ILE A 58 2.76 -2.58 -12.98
C ILE A 58 2.29 -1.16 -13.29
N ILE A 59 1.58 -0.56 -12.34
CA ILE A 59 1.16 0.83 -12.40
C ILE A 59 2.23 1.66 -11.70
N GLN A 60 2.78 2.63 -12.41
CA GLN A 60 3.69 3.62 -11.82
C GLN A 60 2.95 4.37 -10.70
N SER A 61 3.60 4.43 -9.54
CA SER A 61 2.98 4.94 -8.32
C SER A 61 3.99 5.60 -7.40
N SER A 62 3.56 6.65 -6.71
CA SER A 62 4.39 7.41 -5.77
C SER A 62 3.80 7.31 -4.35
N PRO A 63 4.42 6.53 -3.45
CA PRO A 63 4.03 6.47 -2.05
C PRO A 63 4.47 7.73 -1.28
N LYS A 64 3.64 8.22 -0.37
CA LYS A 64 3.95 9.32 0.55
C LYS A 64 3.31 9.07 1.91
N THR A 65 4.11 9.11 2.97
CA THR A 65 3.61 9.11 4.34
C THR A 65 3.11 10.51 4.73
N VAL A 66 1.99 10.56 5.45
CA VAL A 66 1.37 11.76 6.00
C VAL A 66 1.29 11.55 7.50
N GLU A 67 2.38 11.88 8.21
CA GLU A 67 2.57 11.57 9.64
C GLU A 67 1.48 12.17 10.52
N LYS A 68 1.09 13.42 10.26
CA LYS A 68 0.04 14.12 11.01
C LYS A 68 -1.29 13.35 11.04
N ASP A 69 -1.59 12.63 9.95
CA ASP A 69 -2.84 11.92 9.77
C ASP A 69 -2.67 10.39 9.89
N GLU A 70 -1.45 9.93 10.23
CA GLU A 70 -1.09 8.51 10.31
C GLU A 70 -1.47 7.72 9.06
N GLN A 71 -1.15 8.27 7.89
CA GLN A 71 -1.54 7.71 6.60
C GLN A 71 -0.38 7.45 5.66
N LEU A 72 -0.56 6.45 4.79
CA LEU A 72 0.17 6.28 3.55
C LEU A 72 -0.76 6.60 2.38
N GLN A 73 -0.33 7.54 1.53
CA GLN A 73 -1.01 7.88 0.29
C GLN A 73 -0.18 7.42 -0.90
N ILE A 74 -0.76 6.56 -1.73
CA ILE A 74 -0.13 6.05 -2.96
C ILE A 74 -0.83 6.70 -4.15
N THR A 75 -0.12 7.60 -4.82
CA THR A 75 -0.64 8.27 -6.03
C THR A 75 -0.30 7.45 -7.25
N LEU A 76 -1.31 7.07 -8.03
CA LEU A 76 -1.19 6.34 -9.29
C LEU A 76 -1.05 7.32 -10.46
N GLU A 77 -0.19 7.02 -11.42
CA GLU A 77 -0.07 7.85 -12.63
C GLU A 77 -1.36 7.85 -13.46
N LYS A 78 -2.05 6.71 -13.51
CA LYS A 78 -3.33 6.51 -14.20
C LYS A 78 -4.40 6.02 -13.23
N LYS A 79 -5.66 6.39 -13.48
CA LYS A 79 -6.78 5.90 -12.67
C LYS A 79 -6.90 4.39 -12.81
N SER A 80 -7.14 3.71 -11.70
CA SER A 80 -7.36 2.26 -11.65
C SER A 80 -8.73 1.93 -11.07
N LYS A 81 -9.34 0.85 -11.57
CA LYS A 81 -10.65 0.35 -11.13
C LYS A 81 -10.61 -1.17 -11.11
N GLY A 82 -11.36 -1.79 -10.21
CA GLY A 82 -11.46 -3.24 -10.08
C GLY A 82 -10.37 -3.80 -9.18
N PHE A 83 -10.09 -5.08 -9.38
CA PHE A 83 -9.18 -5.85 -8.53
C PHE A 83 -7.71 -5.53 -8.83
N LEU A 84 -6.98 -5.18 -7.76
CA LEU A 84 -5.54 -4.98 -7.75
C LEU A 84 -4.94 -6.04 -6.80
N PRO A 85 -4.20 -7.03 -7.30
CA PRO A 85 -3.66 -8.13 -6.49
C PRO A 85 -2.50 -7.72 -5.58
#